data_AF-A0A550GQ22-F1
#
_entry.id   AF-A0A550GQ22-F1
#
_cell.length_a   1.000
_cell.length_b   1.000
_cell.length_c   1.000
_cell.angle_alpha   90.00
_cell.angle_beta   90.00
_cell.angle_gamma   90.00
#
_symmetry.space_group_name_H-M   'P 1'
#
loop_
_entity.id
_entity.type
_entity.pdbx_description
1 polymer ?
#
loop_
_entity_poly.entity_id
_entity_poly.type
_entity_poly.pdbx_seq_one_letter_code
_entity_poly.pdbx_strand_id
1 'polypeptide(L)'
;MEAALRAIVERLLEHPSPTQRDVERLKVEVSREHKLGRIPSNSEIIAILKPEEVGALIHVLRRKEVRATSGVNVVAVMTEPRACPHGRCAYCPGGPDDGVPQSYTGHEPAAMRGAQNDYDPYG
;
A
#
# COMPACT_ATOMS: atom_id res chain seq x y z
N MET A 1 -0.70 20.16 5.02
CA MET A 1 -0.36 18.72 5.12
C MET A 1 1.10 18.51 4.75
N GLU A 2 1.53 18.96 3.58
CA GLU A 2 2.90 18.79 3.07
C GLU A 2 4.01 19.25 4.02
N ALA A 3 3.89 20.46 4.59
CA ALA A 3 4.85 20.96 5.58
C ALA A 3 4.98 20.07 6.83
N ALA A 4 3.87 19.45 7.27
CA ALA A 4 3.87 18.54 8.41
C ALA A 4 4.51 17.19 8.07
N LEU A 5 4.26 16.66 6.87
CA LEU A 5 4.92 15.44 6.39
C LEU A 5 6.44 15.66 6.32
N ARG A 6 6.88 16.80 5.79
CA ARG A 6 8.30 17.14 5.71
C ARG A 6 8.96 17.25 7.09
N ALA A 7 8.29 17.91 8.04
CA ALA A 7 8.76 18.00 9.42
C ALA A 7 8.91 16.64 10.11
N ILE A 8 8.02 15.67 9.82
CA ILE A 8 8.15 14.29 10.31
C ILE A 8 9.41 13.63 9.75
N VAL A 9 9.68 13.78 8.45
CA VAL A 9 10.88 13.20 7.81
C VAL A 9 12.16 13.77 8.41
N GLU A 10 12.23 15.08 8.58
CA GLU A 10 13.42 15.76 9.12
C GLU A 10 13.72 15.30 10.55
N ARG A 11 12.71 15.29 11.43
CA ARG A 11 12.89 14.80 12.82
C ARG A 11 13.27 13.32 12.89
N LEU A 12 12.81 12.51 11.93
CA LEU A 12 13.19 11.10 11.86
C LEU A 12 14.65 10.92 11.42
N LEU A 13 15.15 11.76 10.51
CA LEU A 13 16.55 11.74 10.07
C LEU A 13 17.53 12.24 11.13
N GLU A 14 17.11 13.17 11.99
CA GLU A 14 17.89 13.62 13.15
C GLU A 14 18.08 12.52 14.20
N HIS A 15 17.21 11.50 14.20
CA HIS A 15 17.31 10.38 15.11
C HIS A 15 18.23 9.30 14.50
N PRO A 16 19.40 8.98 15.10
CA PRO A 16 20.40 8.12 14.46
C PRO A 16 19.95 6.66 14.26
N SER A 17 18.94 6.21 15.00
CA SER A 17 18.31 4.90 14.82
C SER A 17 16.84 5.00 15.26
N PRO A 18 15.95 5.47 14.37
CA PRO A 18 14.54 5.65 14.73
C PRO A 18 13.89 4.27 14.87
N THR A 19 13.03 4.11 15.87
CA THR A 19 12.21 2.90 16.03
C THR A 19 10.79 3.15 15.54
N GLN A 20 10.00 2.07 15.40
CA GLN A 20 8.58 2.20 15.07
C GLN A 20 7.81 3.02 16.11
N ARG A 21 8.23 2.99 17.39
CA ARG A 21 7.64 3.82 18.44
C ARG A 21 7.96 5.30 18.24
N ASP A 22 9.16 5.62 17.76
CA ASP A 22 9.56 7.00 17.46
C ASP A 22 8.77 7.55 16.27
N VAL A 23 8.54 6.74 15.24
CA VAL A 23 7.66 7.09 14.11
C VAL A 23 6.26 7.45 14.59
N GLU A 24 5.62 6.61 15.40
CA GLU A 24 4.27 6.90 15.89
C GLU A 24 4.24 8.12 16.82
N ARG A 25 5.25 8.29 17.69
CA ARG A 25 5.37 9.46 18.56
C ARG A 25 5.48 10.76 17.74
N LEU A 26 6.40 10.80 16.78
CA LEU A 26 6.65 11.98 15.94
C LEU A 26 5.44 12.32 15.05
N LYS A 27 4.75 11.31 14.51
CA LYS A 27 3.49 11.51 13.78
C LYS A 27 2.46 12.25 14.63
N VAL A 28 2.30 11.86 15.90
CA VAL A 28 1.36 12.50 16.82
C VAL A 28 1.81 13.91 17.20
N GLU A 29 3.07 14.09 17.55
CA GLU A 29 3.64 15.40 17.94
C GLU A 29 3.50 16.43 16.82
N VAL A 30 3.98 16.10 15.62
CA VAL A 30 3.91 17.00 14.47
C VAL A 30 2.46 17.26 14.05
N SER A 31 1.58 16.25 14.14
CA SER A 31 0.15 16.47 13.86
C SER A 31 -0.49 17.47 14.82
N ARG A 32 -0.09 17.47 16.10
CA ARG A 32 -0.58 18.43 17.10
C ARG A 32 -0.03 19.83 16.84
N GLU A 33 1.26 19.96 16.57
CA GLU A 33 1.91 21.24 16.30
C GLU A 33 1.34 21.92 15.05
N HIS A 34 1.13 21.15 13.98
CA HIS A 34 0.56 21.64 12.73
C HIS A 34 -0.98 21.63 12.71
N LYS A 35 -1.63 21.32 13.83
CA LYS A 35 -3.10 21.26 13.98
C LYS A 35 -3.78 20.44 12.87
N LEU A 36 -3.21 19.30 12.51
CA LEU A 36 -3.78 18.40 11.51
C LEU A 36 -5.07 17.77 12.05
N GLY A 37 -6.10 17.68 11.20
CA GLY A 37 -7.36 17.00 11.52
C GLY A 37 -7.24 15.46 11.59
N ARG A 38 -6.11 14.89 11.16
CA ARG A 38 -5.80 13.47 11.27
C ARG A 38 -4.29 13.23 11.31
N ILE A 39 -3.92 12.05 11.80
CA ILE A 39 -2.54 11.57 11.77
C ILE A 39 -2.23 11.07 10.35
N PRO A 40 -1.11 11.48 9.73
CA PRO A 40 -0.72 10.98 8.42
C PRO A 40 -0.36 9.49 8.47
N SER A 41 -0.63 8.76 7.39
CA SER A 41 -0.24 7.37 7.22
C SER A 41 1.24 7.25 6.84
N ASN A 42 1.83 6.07 7.09
CA ASN A 42 3.23 5.84 6.69
C ASN A 42 3.39 5.91 5.17
N SER A 43 2.39 5.52 4.39
CA SER A 43 2.40 5.63 2.93
C SER A 43 2.49 7.07 2.46
N GLU A 44 1.80 8.00 3.13
CA GLU A 44 1.88 9.44 2.82
C GLU A 44 3.26 10.02 3.13
N ILE A 45 3.91 9.53 4.18
CA ILE A 45 5.30 9.92 4.51
C ILE A 45 6.26 9.34 3.47
N ILE A 46 6.10 8.06 3.10
CA ILE A 46 6.94 7.39 2.10
C ILE A 46 6.85 8.11 0.74
N ALA A 47 5.67 8.58 0.35
CA ALA A 47 5.43 9.24 -0.93
C ALA A 47 6.23 10.54 -1.14
N ILE A 48 6.71 11.17 -0.07
CA ILE A 48 7.47 12.43 -0.14
C ILE A 48 8.97 12.27 0.12
N LEU A 49 9.45 11.04 0.37
CA LEU A 49 10.87 10.79 0.64
C LEU A 49 11.72 11.03 -0.61
N LYS A 50 12.88 11.66 -0.42
CA LYS A 50 13.92 11.73 -1.45
C LYS A 50 14.69 10.40 -1.55
N PRO A 51 15.33 10.08 -2.69
CA PRO A 51 16.07 8.83 -2.87
C PRO A 51 17.09 8.53 -1.75
N GLU A 52 17.79 9.55 -1.28
CA GLU A 52 18.77 9.47 -0.18
C GLU A 52 18.12 9.20 1.19
N GLU A 53 16.88 9.63 1.40
CA GLU A 53 16.13 9.47 2.66
C GLU A 53 15.44 8.10 2.74
N VAL A 54 15.09 7.51 1.58
CA VAL A 54 14.46 6.18 1.51
C VAL A 54 15.35 5.14 2.19
N GLY A 55 16.65 5.10 1.88
CA GLY A 55 17.57 4.16 2.51
C GLY A 55 17.61 4.28 4.04
N ALA A 56 17.52 5.51 4.55
CA ALA A 56 17.57 5.79 5.98
C ALA A 56 16.25 5.45 6.71
N LEU A 57 15.08 5.64 6.09
CA LEU A 57 13.80 5.58 6.81
C LEU A 57 12.87 4.43 6.39
N ILE A 58 13.11 3.78 5.26
CA ILE A 58 12.17 2.76 4.74
C ILE A 58 11.98 1.58 5.70
N HIS A 59 13.03 1.23 6.44
CA HIS A 59 13.05 0.09 7.35
C HIS A 59 12.12 0.26 8.56
N VAL A 60 11.78 1.50 8.94
CA VAL A 60 10.86 1.82 10.05
C VAL A 60 9.49 2.29 9.59
N LEU A 61 9.41 2.92 8.41
CA LEU A 61 8.14 3.38 7.84
C LEU A 61 7.35 2.24 7.19
N ARG A 62 8.04 1.27 6.58
CA ARG A 62 7.40 0.08 6.01
C ARG A 62 7.05 -0.88 7.15
N ARG A 63 5.80 -1.35 7.18
CA ARG A 63 5.35 -2.32 8.18
C ARG A 63 6.24 -3.57 8.09
N LYS A 64 6.90 -3.91 9.19
CA LYS A 64 7.82 -5.06 9.31
C LYS A 64 7.13 -6.34 8.85
N GLU A 65 7.86 -7.16 8.08
CA GLU A 65 7.43 -8.50 7.68
C GLU A 65 7.10 -9.33 8.92
N VAL A 66 5.82 -9.63 9.10
CA VAL A 66 5.45 -10.83 9.83
C VAL A 66 5.78 -11.97 8.89
N ARG A 67 6.81 -12.77 9.20
CA ARG A 67 6.97 -14.06 8.53
C ARG A 67 5.70 -14.84 8.81
N ALA A 68 5.04 -15.34 7.77
CA ALA A 68 3.88 -16.21 7.93
C ALA A 68 4.23 -17.31 8.93
N THR A 69 3.41 -17.48 9.97
CA THR A 69 3.68 -18.44 11.06
C THR A 69 3.81 -19.89 10.56
N SER A 70 3.22 -20.20 9.40
CA SER A 70 3.29 -21.50 8.73
C SER A 70 4.49 -21.68 7.79
N GLY A 71 5.27 -20.63 7.50
CA GLY A 71 6.28 -20.65 6.44
C GLY A 71 5.71 -20.70 5.00
N VAL A 72 4.39 -20.75 4.85
CA VAL A 72 3.71 -20.75 3.55
C VAL A 72 3.31 -19.32 3.19
N ASN A 73 3.84 -18.83 2.07
CA ASN A 73 3.45 -17.54 1.51
C ASN A 73 2.41 -17.75 0.41
N VAL A 74 1.18 -17.31 0.64
CA VAL A 74 0.09 -17.41 -0.34
C VAL A 74 0.21 -16.28 -1.36
N VAL A 75 0.47 -16.63 -2.62
CA VAL A 75 0.51 -15.69 -3.75
C VAL A 75 -0.75 -15.89 -4.57
N ALA A 76 -1.65 -14.89 -4.53
CA ALA A 76 -2.85 -14.86 -5.35
C ALA A 76 -2.59 -14.03 -6.61
N VAL A 77 -2.82 -14.62 -7.77
CA VAL A 77 -2.70 -13.99 -9.10
C VAL A 77 -4.05 -13.98 -9.80
N MET A 78 -4.23 -13.07 -10.75
CA MET A 78 -5.41 -12.97 -11.60
C MET A 78 -5.00 -13.17 -13.05
N THR A 79 -5.81 -13.91 -13.79
CA THR A 79 -5.71 -13.95 -15.26
C THR A 79 -6.44 -12.77 -15.87
N GLU A 80 -6.15 -12.50 -17.14
CA GLU A 80 -6.85 -11.50 -17.94
C GLU A 80 -8.38 -11.70 -17.93
N PRO A 81 -9.18 -10.62 -18.00
CA PRO A 81 -10.63 -10.71 -18.14
C PRO A 81 -11.05 -11.50 -19.39
N ARG A 82 -11.70 -12.64 -19.18
CA ARG A 82 -12.22 -13.53 -20.23
C ARG A 82 -13.67 -13.88 -19.98
N ALA A 83 -14.47 -13.92 -21.04
CA ALA A 83 -15.88 -14.26 -20.94
C ALA A 83 -16.05 -15.77 -20.68
N CYS A 84 -17.06 -16.12 -19.88
CA CYS A 84 -17.42 -17.53 -19.67
C CYS A 84 -17.96 -18.16 -20.97
N PRO A 85 -17.63 -19.43 -21.26
CA PRO A 85 -18.09 -20.10 -22.47
C PRO A 85 -19.62 -20.31 -22.54
N HIS A 86 -20.29 -20.29 -21.38
CA HIS A 86 -21.74 -20.41 -21.26
C HIS A 86 -22.45 -19.05 -21.18
N GLY A 87 -21.74 -17.94 -21.36
CA GLY A 87 -22.27 -16.59 -21.17
C GLY A 87 -22.32 -16.14 -19.70
N ARG A 88 -22.87 -14.94 -19.47
CA ARG A 88 -22.87 -14.27 -18.15
C ARG A 88 -23.95 -14.84 -17.23
N CYS A 89 -23.58 -15.25 -16.00
CA CYS A 89 -24.54 -15.63 -14.97
C CYS A 89 -25.31 -14.41 -14.44
N ALA A 90 -26.59 -14.60 -14.11
CA ALA A 90 -27.45 -13.52 -13.60
C ALA A 90 -26.91 -12.86 -12.32
N TYR A 91 -26.20 -13.63 -11.48
CA TYR A 91 -25.65 -13.18 -10.20
C TYR A 91 -24.16 -12.78 -10.28
N CYS A 92 -23.55 -12.75 -11.47
CA CYS A 92 -22.15 -12.39 -11.57
C CYS A 92 -21.96 -10.88 -11.36
N PRO A 93 -21.16 -10.44 -10.36
CA PRO A 93 -21.03 -9.02 -10.01
C PRO A 93 -20.19 -8.20 -10.99
N GLY A 94 -19.38 -8.85 -11.84
CA GLY A 94 -18.53 -8.18 -12.81
C GLY A 94 -18.11 -9.13 -13.93
N GLY A 95 -17.15 -8.71 -14.74
CA GLY A 95 -16.60 -9.51 -15.84
C GLY A 95 -15.89 -8.64 -16.88
N PRO A 96 -15.61 -9.21 -18.06
CA PRO A 96 -14.85 -8.53 -19.12
C PRO A 96 -15.50 -7.22 -19.59
N ASP A 97 -16.83 -7.14 -19.56
CA ASP A 97 -17.58 -5.92 -19.92
C ASP A 97 -17.24 -4.74 -18.99
N ASP A 98 -16.88 -5.04 -17.75
CA ASP A 98 -16.47 -4.08 -16.73
C ASP A 98 -14.93 -3.97 -16.61
N GLY A 99 -14.18 -4.64 -17.50
CA GLY A 99 -12.72 -4.65 -17.49
C GLY A 99 -12.09 -5.43 -16.33
N VAL A 100 -12.84 -6.32 -15.67
CA VAL A 100 -12.38 -7.08 -14.49
C VAL A 100 -12.52 -8.59 -14.70
N PRO A 101 -11.73 -9.42 -13.99
CA PRO A 101 -11.91 -10.87 -14.03
C PRO A 101 -13.33 -11.28 -13.61
N GLN A 102 -13.81 -12.41 -14.14
CA GLN A 102 -15.15 -12.90 -13.86
C GLN A 102 -15.39 -13.04 -12.35
N SER A 103 -16.53 -12.56 -11.87
CA SER A 103 -16.95 -12.60 -10.46
C SER A 103 -16.21 -11.66 -9.51
N TYR A 104 -15.33 -10.78 -10.01
CA TYR A 104 -14.69 -9.73 -9.21
C TYR A 104 -15.31 -8.37 -9.47
N THR A 105 -15.13 -7.43 -8.53
CA THR A 105 -15.58 -6.03 -8.67
C THR A 105 -14.47 -5.09 -9.11
N GLY A 106 -13.21 -5.55 -9.11
CA GLY A 106 -12.03 -4.76 -9.48
C GLY A 106 -11.42 -3.98 -8.31
N HIS A 107 -12.10 -3.91 -7.17
CA HIS A 107 -11.64 -3.18 -5.98
C HIS A 107 -10.90 -4.08 -4.98
N GLU A 108 -10.88 -5.38 -5.22
CA GLU A 108 -10.16 -6.33 -4.40
C GLU A 108 -8.64 -6.20 -4.61
N PRO A 109 -7.80 -6.37 -3.58
CA PRO A 109 -6.36 -6.17 -3.69
C PRO A 109 -5.69 -7.01 -4.78
N ALA A 110 -6.15 -8.24 -5.00
CA ALA A 110 -5.59 -9.11 -6.05
C ALA A 110 -6.07 -8.70 -7.45
N ALA A 111 -7.33 -8.26 -7.60
CA ALA A 111 -7.86 -7.76 -8.86
C ALA A 111 -7.16 -6.46 -9.30
N MET A 112 -6.99 -5.52 -8.36
CA MET A 112 -6.24 -4.27 -8.63
C MET A 112 -4.79 -4.55 -9.03
N ARG A 113 -4.10 -5.47 -8.33
CA ARG A 113 -2.72 -5.84 -8.69
C ARG A 113 -2.63 -6.51 -10.06
N GLY A 114 -3.59 -7.36 -10.41
CA GLY A 114 -3.68 -7.95 -11.74
C GLY A 114 -3.81 -6.87 -12.82
N ALA A 115 -4.76 -5.94 -12.65
CA ALA A 115 -4.95 -4.84 -13.58
C ALA A 115 -3.72 -3.90 -13.67
N GLN A 116 -3.06 -3.61 -12.56
CA GLN A 116 -1.84 -2.79 -12.52
C GLN A 116 -0.66 -3.40 -13.28
N ASN A 117 -0.65 -4.73 -13.45
CA ASN A 117 0.41 -5.46 -14.13
C ASN A 117 -0.05 -6.00 -15.50
N ASP A 118 -1.12 -5.44 -16.07
CA ASP A 118 -1.73 -5.89 -17.33
C ASP A 118 -2.01 -7.42 -17.38
N TYR A 119 -2.24 -8.01 -16.21
CA TYR A 119 -2.42 -9.45 -16.00
C TYR A 119 -1.23 -10.31 -16.49
N ASP A 120 -0.03 -9.73 -16.60
CA ASP A 120 1.21 -10.46 -16.87
C ASP A 120 1.57 -11.33 -15.65
N PRO A 121 1.69 -12.67 -15.82
CA PRO A 121 2.02 -13.58 -14.74
C PRO A 121 3.49 -13.48 -14.27
N TYR A 122 4.37 -12.84 -15.03
CA TYR A 122 5.78 -12.64 -14.68
C TYR A 122 6.06 -11.20 -14.24
N GLY A 123 5.46 -10.22 -14.95
CA GLY A 123 5.64 -8.78 -14.73
C GLY A 123 6.88 -8.20 -15.38
#